data_AF-A0A2T0MXN8-F1
#
_entry.id   AF-A0A2T0MXN8-F1
#
_cell.length_a   1.000
_cell.length_b   1.000
_cell.length_c   1.000
_cell.angle_alpha   90.00
_cell.angle_beta   90.00
_cell.angle_gamma   90.00
#
_symmetry.space_group_name_H-M   'P 1'
#
loop_
_entity.id
_entity.type
_entity.pdbx_description
1 polymer ?
#
loop_
_entity_poly.entity_id
_entity_poly.type
_entity_poly.pdbx_seq_one_letter_code
_entity_poly.pdbx_strand_id
1 'polypeptide(L)'
;MIPRSRTASLLALGAICLTGCASEEQPVQKLKPLALKEQVSHIVKSADGYAVTWAGVLSNANPWHFGEHVVATIVGHDAKGSEVLKLDQPLDAVPPGGTLPFTGQAVATQKPAKVTIQYRPARWRPAARIPSAFQRFPISRVQTMRQKDGTYLITGYVGNPYQISASSLVVNAMLRDKAGKLVGGGSTYVDDVKAGSPPRFILTVGGLPRGSQVARTEIAARTWGSTGRPYEDLALSGAVPVHTVKPTSEPFAVDRNTQVASEHKQ
;
A
#
# COMPACT_ATOMS: atom_id res chain seq x y z
N MET A 1 -60.74 29.06 -68.80
CA MET A 1 -61.20 27.91 -67.98
C MET A 1 -60.04 27.44 -67.12
N ILE A 2 -60.17 27.56 -65.80
CA ILE A 2 -59.41 26.84 -64.76
C ILE A 2 -60.13 25.47 -64.63
N PRO A 3 -59.50 24.28 -64.42
CA PRO A 3 -58.65 23.92 -63.26
C PRO A 3 -57.47 22.92 -63.49
N ARG A 4 -56.36 23.07 -62.75
CA ARG A 4 -55.85 22.30 -61.58
C ARG A 4 -55.26 20.89 -61.84
N SER A 5 -53.98 20.73 -61.49
CA SER A 5 -53.44 19.68 -60.58
C SER A 5 -51.91 19.83 -60.47
N ARG A 6 -51.38 20.33 -59.34
CA ARG A 6 -50.69 19.60 -58.26
C ARG A 6 -49.45 18.80 -58.67
N THR A 7 -48.28 19.28 -58.25
CA THR A 7 -47.25 18.48 -57.55
C THR A 7 -46.25 19.42 -56.87
N ALA A 8 -46.07 19.20 -55.57
CA ALA A 8 -45.09 19.85 -54.72
C ALA A 8 -43.91 18.90 -54.51
N SER A 9 -42.67 19.39 -54.64
CA SER A 9 -41.45 18.71 -54.19
C SER A 9 -40.38 19.73 -53.81
N LEU A 10 -40.24 19.93 -52.49
CA LEU A 10 -39.03 19.80 -51.64
C LEU A 10 -37.62 20.18 -52.15
N LEU A 11 -36.84 20.69 -51.17
CA LEU A 11 -35.36 20.83 -51.03
C LEU A 11 -34.77 22.20 -51.40
N ALA A 12 -33.90 22.86 -50.63
CA ALA A 12 -33.14 22.47 -49.44
C ALA A 12 -32.79 23.71 -48.59
N LEU A 13 -32.97 23.63 -47.27
CA LEU A 13 -32.31 24.54 -46.31
C LEU A 13 -30.97 23.91 -45.93
N GLY A 14 -29.87 24.53 -46.38
CA GLY A 14 -28.53 24.20 -45.91
C GLY A 14 -28.31 24.73 -44.50
N ALA A 15 -28.41 23.85 -43.50
CA ALA A 15 -27.90 24.11 -42.17
C ALA A 15 -26.46 23.57 -42.09
N ILE A 16 -25.49 24.49 -42.05
CA ILE A 16 -24.08 24.18 -41.81
C ILE A 16 -23.94 23.81 -40.33
N CYS A 17 -23.92 22.50 -40.04
CA CYS A 17 -23.50 22.02 -38.73
C CYS A 17 -22.00 22.25 -38.60
N LEU A 18 -21.62 23.29 -37.85
CA LEU A 18 -20.28 23.45 -37.30
C LEU A 18 -20.03 22.25 -36.38
N THR A 19 -19.31 21.25 -36.86
CA THR A 19 -18.67 20.23 -36.01
C THR A 19 -17.58 20.92 -35.20
N GLY A 20 -17.98 21.52 -34.08
CA GLY A 20 -17.05 21.87 -33.03
C GLY A 20 -16.45 20.58 -32.48
N CYS A 21 -15.20 20.32 -32.80
CA CYS A 21 -14.35 19.41 -32.03
C CYS A 21 -14.19 20.01 -30.62
N ALA A 22 -15.22 19.90 -29.80
CA ALA A 22 -15.10 20.08 -28.37
C ALA A 22 -14.25 18.91 -27.88
N SER A 23 -12.94 19.12 -27.85
CA SER A 23 -12.06 18.33 -27.02
C SER A 23 -12.58 18.51 -25.60
N GLU A 24 -13.33 17.53 -25.09
CA GLU A 24 -13.60 17.43 -23.67
C GLU A 24 -12.24 17.41 -22.97
N GLU A 25 -11.82 18.55 -22.43
CA GLU A 25 -10.76 18.59 -21.43
C GLU A 25 -11.29 17.81 -20.23
N GLN A 26 -11.04 16.50 -20.24
CA GLN A 26 -11.21 15.69 -19.04
C GLN A 26 -10.39 16.36 -17.94
N PRO A 27 -11.02 16.78 -16.83
CA PRO A 27 -10.28 17.45 -15.77
C PRO A 27 -9.18 16.52 -15.30
N VAL A 28 -7.92 16.97 -15.45
CA VAL A 28 -6.74 16.22 -15.00
C VAL A 28 -6.95 15.91 -13.51
N GLN A 29 -7.21 14.64 -13.21
CA GLN A 29 -7.52 14.24 -11.84
C GLN A 29 -6.29 14.53 -10.96
N LYS A 30 -6.41 15.56 -10.12
CA LYS A 30 -5.32 15.97 -9.23
C LYS A 30 -5.01 14.85 -8.24
N LEU A 31 -3.78 14.36 -8.27
CA LEU A 31 -3.31 13.31 -7.37
C LEU A 31 -3.33 13.80 -5.92
N LYS A 32 -3.85 12.97 -5.03
CA LYS A 32 -3.95 13.25 -3.59
C LYS A 32 -2.61 12.96 -2.92
N PRO A 33 -2.17 13.77 -1.94
CA PRO A 33 -0.95 13.46 -1.19
C PRO A 33 -1.11 12.12 -0.44
N LEU A 34 0.03 11.49 -0.09
CA LEU A 34 0.01 10.41 0.89
C LEU A 34 -0.56 10.93 2.22
N ALA A 35 -1.26 10.08 2.95
CA ALA A 35 -1.78 10.42 4.27
C ALA A 35 -1.21 9.47 5.33
N LEU A 36 -0.65 10.04 6.40
CA LEU A 36 -0.22 9.30 7.59
C LEU A 36 -1.44 8.99 8.45
N LYS A 37 -1.91 7.74 8.40
CA LYS A 37 -3.12 7.29 9.09
C LYS A 37 -2.91 7.06 10.57
N GLU A 38 -1.76 6.49 10.90
CA GLU A 38 -1.40 6.09 12.25
C GLU A 38 0.09 6.35 12.45
N GLN A 39 0.46 6.74 13.66
CA GLN A 39 1.85 6.83 14.08
C GLN A 39 1.97 6.67 15.59
N VAL A 40 3.11 6.15 16.02
CA VAL A 40 3.52 6.12 17.42
C VAL A 40 5.04 6.24 17.48
N SER A 41 5.53 6.84 18.55
CA SER A 41 6.95 6.87 18.86
C SER A 41 7.16 6.69 20.35
N HIS A 42 8.25 6.02 20.73
CA HIS A 42 8.63 5.82 22.12
C HIS A 42 10.07 6.23 22.35
N ILE A 43 10.35 6.57 23.61
CA ILE A 43 11.65 7.00 24.07
C ILE A 43 11.95 6.20 25.33
N VAL A 44 12.93 5.30 25.25
CA VAL A 44 13.31 4.41 26.35
C VAL A 44 14.80 4.60 26.64
N LYS A 45 15.17 4.74 27.91
CA LYS A 45 16.58 4.80 28.31
C LYS A 45 17.26 3.46 27.97
N SER A 46 18.39 3.51 27.26
CA SER A 46 19.25 2.36 26.95
C SER A 46 20.67 2.59 27.49
N ALA A 47 21.54 1.60 27.35
CA ALA A 47 22.95 1.72 27.71
C ALA A 47 23.65 2.85 26.91
N ASP A 48 23.34 2.95 25.62
CA ASP A 48 23.99 3.87 24.68
C ASP A 48 23.33 5.27 24.61
N GLY A 49 22.33 5.55 25.45
CA GLY A 49 21.60 6.82 25.43
C GLY A 49 20.10 6.63 25.61
N TYR A 50 19.33 7.09 24.64
CA TYR A 50 17.88 6.97 24.57
C TYR A 50 17.49 6.32 23.25
N ALA A 51 16.97 5.10 23.32
CA ALA A 51 16.38 4.44 22.18
C ALA A 51 15.07 5.15 21.80
N VAL A 52 15.03 5.69 20.59
CA VAL A 52 13.85 6.27 19.97
C VAL A 52 13.34 5.28 18.94
N THR A 53 12.14 4.74 19.16
CA THR A 53 11.48 3.83 18.22
C THR A 53 10.26 4.50 17.63
N TRP A 54 9.90 4.16 16.40
CA TRP A 54 8.68 4.63 15.77
C TRP A 54 8.06 3.57 14.87
N ALA A 55 6.75 3.70 14.70
CA ALA A 55 5.97 2.94 13.75
C ALA A 55 4.88 3.84 13.16
N GLY A 56 4.56 3.66 11.88
CA GLY A 56 3.50 4.41 11.23
C GLY A 56 2.93 3.70 10.02
N VAL A 57 1.80 4.21 9.53
CA VAL A 57 1.11 3.69 8.34
C VAL A 57 0.80 4.84 7.40
N LEU A 58 1.48 4.87 6.26
CA LEU A 58 1.11 5.75 5.15
C LEU A 58 0.01 5.10 4.31
N SER A 59 -0.82 5.93 3.69
CA SER A 59 -1.87 5.50 2.78
C SER A 59 -1.83 6.29 1.49
N ASN A 60 -2.08 5.60 0.39
CA ASN A 60 -2.15 6.16 -0.95
C ASN A 60 -3.59 6.10 -1.45
N ALA A 61 -4.21 7.26 -1.58
CA ALA A 61 -5.58 7.38 -2.08
C ALA A 61 -5.67 7.38 -3.61
N ASN A 62 -4.54 7.32 -4.33
CA ASN A 62 -4.49 7.30 -5.79
C ASN A 62 -4.48 5.85 -6.26
N PRO A 63 -5.57 5.35 -6.88
CA PRO A 63 -5.69 3.94 -7.24
C PRO A 63 -4.77 3.56 -8.41
N TRP A 64 -4.28 4.49 -9.20
CA TRP A 64 -3.51 4.18 -10.43
C TRP A 64 -2.04 4.63 -10.37
N HIS A 65 -1.55 5.05 -9.21
CA HIS A 65 -0.21 5.62 -9.07
C HIS A 65 0.51 5.04 -7.87
N PHE A 66 1.78 4.68 -8.03
CA PHE A 66 2.69 4.46 -6.92
C PHE A 66 3.14 5.80 -6.33
N GLY A 67 3.23 5.86 -5.00
CA GLY A 67 3.98 6.90 -4.31
C GLY A 67 5.43 6.44 -4.12
N GLU A 68 6.35 6.95 -4.93
CA GLU A 68 7.76 6.54 -4.93
C GLU A 68 8.67 7.57 -4.24
N HIS A 69 9.88 7.13 -3.88
CA HIS A 69 10.93 7.95 -3.25
C HIS A 69 10.45 8.70 -2.00
N VAL A 70 9.57 8.06 -1.24
CA VAL A 70 9.06 8.62 0.01
C VAL A 70 10.17 8.58 1.05
N VAL A 71 10.34 9.69 1.78
CA VAL A 71 11.28 9.79 2.89
C VAL A 71 10.51 10.25 4.11
N ALA A 72 10.56 9.47 5.19
CA ALA A 72 10.13 9.92 6.50
C ALA A 72 11.28 10.66 7.19
N THR A 73 11.03 11.86 7.69
CA THR A 73 11.98 12.61 8.51
C THR A 73 11.54 12.54 9.96
N ILE A 74 12.37 11.93 10.80
CA ILE A 74 12.14 11.75 12.23
C ILE A 74 12.96 12.79 12.96
N VAL A 75 12.29 13.64 13.75
CA VAL A 75 12.94 14.70 14.52
C VAL A 75 12.56 14.58 15.98
N GLY A 76 13.56 14.49 16.85
CA GLY A 76 13.42 14.52 18.30
C GLY A 76 13.87 15.86 18.85
N HIS A 77 13.02 16.49 19.67
CA HIS A 77 13.35 17.72 20.39
C HIS A 77 13.42 17.45 21.89
N ASP A 78 14.36 18.07 22.59
CA ASP A 78 14.43 18.05 24.05
C ASP A 78 13.31 18.90 24.71
N ALA A 79 13.30 18.99 26.04
CA ALA A 79 12.31 19.77 26.78
C ALA A 79 12.44 21.29 26.57
N LYS A 80 13.59 21.77 26.09
CA LYS A 80 13.85 23.19 25.77
C LYS A 80 13.53 23.53 24.31
N GLY A 81 13.19 22.53 23.49
CA GLY A 81 12.92 22.69 22.07
C GLY A 81 14.15 22.58 21.17
N SER A 82 15.31 22.17 21.70
CA SER A 82 16.50 21.92 20.88
C SER A 82 16.40 20.58 20.15
N GLU A 83 16.81 20.53 18.88
CA GLU A 83 16.90 19.28 18.13
C GLU A 83 18.01 18.39 18.71
N VAL A 84 17.65 17.16 19.11
CA VAL A 84 18.58 16.18 19.70
C VAL A 84 18.65 14.86 18.92
N LEU A 85 17.78 14.72 17.91
CA LEU A 85 17.76 13.60 16.97
C LEU A 85 17.18 14.09 15.65
N LYS A 86 17.85 13.77 14.55
CA LYS A 86 17.28 13.92 13.21
C LYS A 86 17.77 12.80 12.30
N LEU A 87 16.82 12.15 11.64
CA LEU A 87 17.09 11.07 10.71
C LEU A 87 16.12 11.16 9.53
N ASP A 88 16.65 10.97 8.33
CA ASP A 88 15.85 10.69 7.14
C ASP A 88 15.83 9.17 6.89
N GLN A 89 14.64 8.58 6.87
CA GLN A 89 14.40 7.18 6.56
C GLN A 89 13.76 7.08 5.16
N PRO A 90 14.49 6.59 4.14
CA PRO A 90 13.88 6.18 2.90
C PRO A 90 12.85 5.08 3.14
N LEU A 91 11.67 5.21 2.53
CA LEU A 91 10.60 4.23 2.63
C LEU A 91 10.41 3.51 1.30
N ASP A 92 9.81 2.32 1.36
CA ASP A 92 9.43 1.60 0.14
C ASP A 92 8.34 2.36 -0.63
N ALA A 93 8.16 2.01 -1.90
CA ALA A 93 7.06 2.55 -2.68
C ALA A 93 5.70 2.21 -2.04
N VAL A 94 4.81 3.21 -1.98
CA VAL A 94 3.44 3.02 -1.50
C VAL A 94 2.58 2.55 -2.67
N PRO A 95 1.99 1.34 -2.60
CA PRO A 95 1.27 0.77 -3.74
C PRO A 95 0.01 1.57 -4.08
N PRO A 96 -0.49 1.46 -5.33
CA PRO A 96 -1.70 2.15 -5.77
C PRO A 96 -2.90 1.75 -4.91
N GLY A 97 -3.64 2.74 -4.40
CA GLY A 97 -4.79 2.53 -3.51
C GLY A 97 -4.49 1.83 -2.17
N GLY A 98 -3.21 1.59 -1.85
CA GLY A 98 -2.79 0.75 -0.74
C GLY A 98 -2.21 1.51 0.45
N THR A 99 -1.57 0.77 1.34
CA THR A 99 -0.94 1.29 2.56
C THR A 99 0.50 0.80 2.70
N LEU A 100 1.31 1.61 3.37
CA LEU A 100 2.70 1.32 3.70
C LEU A 100 2.91 1.40 5.22
N PRO A 101 2.87 0.28 5.96
CA PRO A 101 3.45 0.23 7.30
C PRO A 101 4.96 0.41 7.20
N PHE A 102 5.52 1.19 8.11
CA PHE A 102 6.96 1.41 8.25
C PHE A 102 7.31 1.53 9.73
N THR A 103 8.53 1.12 10.06
CA THR A 103 9.05 1.17 11.43
C THR A 103 10.51 1.58 11.40
N GLY A 104 11.03 2.06 12.52
CA GLY A 104 12.44 2.35 12.64
C GLY A 104 12.86 2.60 14.09
N GLN A 105 14.17 2.70 14.26
CA GLN A 105 14.78 2.99 15.54
C GLN A 105 16.05 3.81 15.35
N ALA A 106 16.36 4.64 16.33
CA ALA A 106 17.60 5.39 16.43
C ALA A 106 17.99 5.56 17.90
N VAL A 107 19.24 5.91 18.15
CA VAL A 107 19.72 6.27 19.49
C VAL A 107 19.97 7.77 19.52
N ALA A 108 19.39 8.45 20.52
CA ALA A 108 19.68 9.84 20.83
C ALA A 108 20.59 9.90 22.07
N THR A 109 21.60 10.76 22.02
CA THR A 109 22.53 10.96 23.16
C THR A 109 21.85 11.71 24.30
N GLN A 110 20.97 12.65 23.98
CA GLN A 110 20.14 13.39 24.92
C GLN A 110 18.68 12.90 24.87
N LYS A 111 17.94 13.06 25.97
CA LYS A 111 16.54 12.63 26.06
C LYS A 111 15.67 13.55 25.20
N PRO A 112 15.04 13.06 24.11
CA PRO A 112 13.99 13.83 23.48
C PRO A 112 12.75 13.88 24.41
N ALA A 113 12.10 15.02 24.47
CA ALA A 113 10.79 15.18 25.11
C ALA A 113 9.64 14.96 24.11
N LYS A 114 9.89 15.24 22.82
CA LYS A 114 8.92 15.07 21.73
C LYS A 114 9.59 14.50 20.50
N VAL A 115 8.95 13.53 19.86
CA VAL A 115 9.36 13.00 18.56
C VAL A 115 8.25 13.29 17.56
N THR A 116 8.64 13.80 16.40
CA THR A 116 7.74 14.10 15.28
C THR A 116 8.19 13.34 14.05
N ILE A 117 7.23 12.78 13.33
CA ILE A 117 7.46 12.10 12.05
C ILE A 117 6.80 12.95 10.97
N GLN A 118 7.60 13.40 10.02
CA GLN A 118 7.16 14.10 8.83
C GLN A 118 7.48 13.23 7.61
N TYR A 119 6.86 13.51 6.47
CA TYR A 119 7.21 12.85 5.22
C TYR A 119 7.30 13.86 4.10
N ARG A 120 8.23 13.63 3.19
CA ARG A 120 8.34 14.40 1.96
C ARG A 120 7.26 13.96 0.97
N PRO A 121 6.77 14.86 0.10
CA PRO A 121 5.85 14.50 -0.97
C PRO A 121 6.40 13.35 -1.81
N ALA A 122 5.54 12.37 -2.11
CA ALA A 122 5.91 11.27 -2.99
C ALA A 122 6.12 11.75 -4.42
N ARG A 123 7.01 11.07 -5.15
CA ARG A 123 7.02 11.14 -6.61
C ARG A 123 5.95 10.18 -7.13
N TRP A 124 4.96 10.73 -7.80
CA TRP A 124 3.90 9.91 -8.38
C TRP A 124 4.34 9.28 -9.69
N ARG A 125 4.14 7.97 -9.80
CA ARG A 125 4.35 7.24 -11.05
C ARG A 125 3.11 6.41 -11.38
N PRO A 126 2.58 6.49 -12.61
CA PRO A 126 1.51 5.60 -13.05
C PRO A 126 1.90 4.13 -12.88
N ALA A 127 0.98 3.33 -12.38
CA ALA A 127 1.14 1.89 -12.28
C ALA A 127 0.96 1.24 -13.66
N ALA A 128 1.81 0.27 -13.99
CA ALA A 128 1.74 -0.47 -15.24
C ALA A 128 0.58 -1.51 -15.26
N ARG A 129 -0.06 -1.75 -14.13
CA ARG A 129 -1.12 -2.76 -13.94
C ARG A 129 -2.29 -2.19 -13.15
N ILE A 130 -3.43 -2.86 -13.27
CA ILE A 130 -4.62 -2.57 -12.46
C ILE A 130 -4.37 -2.86 -10.97
N PRO A 131 -5.03 -2.16 -10.03
CA PRO A 131 -4.82 -2.33 -8.59
C PRO A 131 -4.93 -3.77 -8.10
N SER A 132 -5.87 -4.53 -8.66
CA SER A 132 -6.11 -5.93 -8.29
C SER A 132 -4.96 -6.88 -8.68
N ALA A 133 -4.03 -6.45 -9.53
CA ALA A 133 -2.82 -7.22 -9.84
C ALA A 133 -1.77 -7.17 -8.71
N PHE A 134 -1.85 -6.19 -7.81
CA PHE A 134 -0.95 -6.03 -6.66
C PHE A 134 -1.48 -6.79 -5.44
N GLN A 135 -1.36 -8.12 -5.49
CA GLN A 135 -1.80 -9.03 -4.44
C GLN A 135 -0.93 -8.94 -3.18
N ARG A 136 -1.58 -8.97 -2.02
CA ARG A 136 -0.89 -9.02 -0.73
C ARG A 136 -0.15 -10.34 -0.57
N PHE A 137 1.07 -10.28 -0.06
CA PHE A 137 1.83 -11.46 0.33
C PHE A 137 1.12 -12.18 1.48
N PRO A 138 0.75 -13.47 1.32
CA PRO A 138 0.08 -14.23 2.38
C PRO A 138 0.97 -14.35 3.62
N ILE A 139 0.41 -14.08 4.80
CA ILE A 139 1.07 -14.29 6.09
C ILE A 139 0.37 -15.43 6.82
N SER A 140 1.14 -16.35 7.40
CA SER A 140 0.57 -17.47 8.15
C SER A 140 1.36 -17.82 9.41
N ARG A 141 0.69 -18.54 10.33
CA ARG A 141 1.24 -19.09 11.58
C ARG A 141 2.00 -18.04 12.41
N VAL A 142 1.43 -16.84 12.51
CA VAL A 142 2.02 -15.75 13.29
C VAL A 142 1.96 -16.08 14.77
N GLN A 143 3.09 -15.98 15.44
CA GLN A 143 3.17 -16.03 16.90
C GLN A 143 3.81 -14.75 17.40
N THR A 144 3.34 -14.25 18.54
CA THR A 144 3.91 -13.09 19.23
C THR A 144 4.10 -13.46 20.68
N MET A 145 5.34 -13.44 21.15
CA MET A 145 5.72 -13.86 22.49
C MET A 145 6.49 -12.76 23.18
N ARG A 146 5.98 -12.32 24.33
CA ARG A 146 6.70 -11.39 25.20
C ARG A 146 7.89 -12.10 25.85
N GLN A 147 9.07 -11.51 25.74
CA GLN A 147 10.30 -12.00 26.32
C GLN A 147 10.49 -11.45 27.75
N LYS A 148 11.40 -12.07 28.51
CA LYS A 148 11.69 -11.67 29.91
C LYS A 148 12.24 -10.25 30.03
N ASP A 149 12.97 -9.79 29.01
CA ASP A 149 13.51 -8.43 28.90
C ASP A 149 12.47 -7.37 28.49
N GLY A 150 11.22 -7.80 28.24
CA GLY A 150 10.12 -6.94 27.83
C GLY A 150 10.03 -6.71 26.31
N THR A 151 10.93 -7.27 25.51
CA THR A 151 10.82 -7.29 24.06
C THR A 151 9.74 -8.27 23.59
N TYR A 152 9.34 -8.17 22.32
CA TYR A 152 8.40 -9.09 21.69
C TYR A 152 9.08 -9.84 20.56
N LEU A 153 9.16 -11.16 20.68
CA LEU A 153 9.58 -12.05 19.60
C LEU A 153 8.37 -12.37 18.73
N ILE A 154 8.46 -12.06 17.44
CA ILE A 154 7.44 -12.34 16.46
C ILE A 154 8.00 -13.29 15.41
N THR A 155 7.26 -14.36 15.14
CA THR A 155 7.60 -15.37 14.14
C THR A 155 6.40 -15.62 13.25
N GLY A 156 6.66 -16.12 12.05
CA GLY A 156 5.62 -16.55 11.13
C GLY A 156 6.21 -16.94 9.79
N TYR A 157 5.36 -17.08 8.79
CA TYR A 157 5.76 -17.43 7.44
C TYR A 157 5.15 -16.45 6.45
N VAL A 158 5.92 -16.10 5.42
CA VAL A 158 5.49 -15.25 4.32
C VAL A 158 5.46 -16.07 3.03
N GLY A 159 4.30 -16.12 2.37
CA GLY A 159 4.14 -16.75 1.07
C GLY A 159 4.28 -15.74 -0.07
N ASN A 160 4.45 -16.24 -1.28
CA ASN A 160 4.46 -15.45 -2.51
C ASN A 160 3.22 -15.78 -3.36
N PRO A 161 2.36 -14.80 -3.67
CA PRO A 161 1.19 -15.02 -4.51
C PRO A 161 1.49 -14.97 -6.02
N TYR A 162 2.75 -14.74 -6.42
CA TYR A 162 3.18 -14.55 -7.80
C TYR A 162 3.94 -15.75 -8.38
N GLN A 163 3.98 -15.86 -9.71
CA GLN A 163 4.62 -16.98 -10.41
C GLN A 163 6.15 -16.98 -10.26
N ILE A 164 6.78 -15.80 -10.22
CA ILE A 164 8.24 -15.67 -10.00
C ILE A 164 8.56 -15.35 -8.55
N SER A 165 9.78 -15.69 -8.10
CA SER A 165 10.27 -15.34 -6.76
C SER A 165 10.27 -13.83 -6.52
N ALA A 166 9.89 -13.42 -5.30
CA ALA A 166 10.20 -12.09 -4.81
C ALA A 166 11.62 -12.07 -4.23
N SER A 167 12.51 -11.26 -4.81
CA SER A 167 13.93 -11.24 -4.45
C SER A 167 14.16 -10.89 -2.98
N SER A 168 13.48 -9.85 -2.49
CA SER A 168 13.52 -9.44 -1.09
C SER A 168 12.20 -8.77 -0.67
N LEU A 169 11.66 -9.19 0.46
CA LEU A 169 10.49 -8.62 1.09
C LEU A 169 10.85 -7.98 2.43
N VAL A 170 10.31 -6.79 2.69
CA VAL A 170 10.27 -6.21 4.03
C VAL A 170 9.02 -6.71 4.73
N VAL A 171 9.20 -7.39 5.85
CA VAL A 171 8.14 -7.83 6.75
C VAL A 171 8.04 -6.85 7.91
N ASN A 172 6.93 -6.13 8.00
CA ASN A 172 6.64 -5.19 9.08
C ASN A 172 5.66 -5.83 10.07
N ALA A 173 5.98 -5.78 11.35
CA ALA A 173 5.09 -6.14 12.44
C ALA A 173 4.63 -4.88 13.19
N MET A 174 3.33 -4.63 13.16
CA MET A 174 2.68 -3.51 13.83
C MET A 174 1.99 -4.04 15.08
N LEU A 175 2.45 -3.61 16.24
CA LEU A 175 1.95 -4.04 17.54
C LEU A 175 0.78 -3.16 17.96
N ARG A 176 -0.32 -3.78 18.38
CA ARG A 176 -1.55 -3.09 18.80
C ARG A 176 -1.95 -3.47 20.22
N ASP A 177 -2.51 -2.51 20.93
CA ASP A 177 -3.16 -2.75 22.23
C ASP A 177 -4.54 -3.41 22.05
N LYS A 178 -5.25 -3.63 23.18
CA LYS A 178 -6.59 -4.23 23.19
C LYS A 178 -7.64 -3.38 22.47
N ALA A 179 -7.45 -2.07 22.38
CA ALA A 179 -8.33 -1.15 21.67
C ALA A 179 -8.01 -1.06 20.16
N GLY A 180 -6.98 -1.77 19.70
CA GLY A 180 -6.52 -1.73 18.31
C GLY A 180 -5.62 -0.54 18.00
N LYS A 181 -5.20 0.26 19.00
CA LYS A 181 -4.29 1.39 18.77
C LYS A 181 -2.87 0.88 18.53
N LEU A 182 -2.18 1.49 17.56
CA LEU A 182 -0.77 1.23 17.30
C LEU A 182 0.09 1.61 18.52
N VAL A 183 0.81 0.63 19.08
CA VAL A 183 1.71 0.82 20.22
C VAL A 183 3.19 0.62 19.87
N GLY A 184 3.52 0.13 18.68
CA GLY A 184 4.90 0.09 18.20
C GLY A 184 5.04 -0.84 17.01
N GLY A 185 6.26 -1.16 16.63
CA GLY A 185 6.51 -2.12 15.56
C GLY A 185 7.99 -2.34 15.30
N GLY A 186 8.26 -3.31 14.45
CA GLY A 186 9.60 -3.55 13.91
C GLY A 186 9.52 -4.21 12.54
N SER A 187 10.67 -4.28 11.89
CA SER A 187 10.80 -4.82 10.53
C SER A 187 11.91 -5.85 10.46
N THR A 188 11.77 -6.80 9.54
CA THR A 188 12.82 -7.73 9.12
C THR A 188 12.75 -7.93 7.61
N TYR A 189 13.73 -8.62 7.06
CA TYR A 189 13.81 -8.93 5.64
C TYR A 189 13.71 -10.44 5.42
N VAL A 190 13.11 -10.83 4.31
CA VAL A 190 13.08 -12.21 3.85
C VAL A 190 13.37 -12.23 2.37
N ASP A 191 14.40 -12.97 1.99
CA ASP A 191 14.88 -13.06 0.62
C ASP A 191 14.38 -14.34 -0.06
N ASP A 192 14.41 -14.33 -1.40
CA ASP A 192 14.06 -15.46 -2.27
C ASP A 192 12.73 -16.14 -1.92
N VAL A 193 11.67 -15.33 -1.78
CA VAL A 193 10.34 -15.81 -1.41
C VAL A 193 9.67 -16.44 -2.63
N LYS A 194 9.64 -17.78 -2.66
CA LYS A 194 9.06 -18.59 -3.75
C LYS A 194 7.59 -18.92 -3.51
N ALA A 195 6.85 -19.11 -4.61
CA ALA A 195 5.53 -19.69 -4.55
C ALA A 195 5.57 -21.11 -3.94
N GLY A 196 4.60 -21.46 -3.11
CA GLY A 196 4.46 -22.79 -2.52
C GLY A 196 5.50 -23.16 -1.43
N SER A 197 6.58 -22.40 -1.28
CA SER A 197 7.60 -22.61 -0.24
C SER A 197 7.76 -21.36 0.61
N PRO A 198 6.86 -21.11 1.58
CA PRO A 198 6.88 -19.89 2.35
C PRO A 198 8.05 -19.90 3.36
N PRO A 199 9.05 -19.01 3.24
CA PRO A 199 10.10 -18.88 4.24
C PRO A 199 9.57 -18.38 5.59
N ARG A 200 10.30 -18.75 6.66
CA ARG A 200 10.05 -18.26 8.01
C ARG A 200 10.66 -16.86 8.17
N PHE A 201 9.91 -15.96 8.78
CA PHE A 201 10.46 -14.71 9.32
C PHE A 201 10.55 -14.78 10.85
N ILE A 202 11.56 -14.10 11.39
CA ILE A 202 11.78 -13.90 12.82
C ILE A 202 12.17 -12.44 13.00
N LEU A 203 11.51 -11.74 13.92
CA LEU A 203 11.85 -10.37 14.28
C LEU A 203 11.59 -10.11 15.76
N THR A 204 12.41 -9.26 16.36
CA THR A 204 12.26 -8.84 17.75
C THR A 204 11.92 -7.36 17.78
N VAL A 205 10.83 -7.00 18.47
CA VAL A 205 10.44 -5.61 18.68
C VAL A 205 10.77 -5.22 20.12
N GLY A 206 11.67 -4.25 20.25
CA GLY A 206 12.06 -3.65 21.53
C GLY A 206 11.64 -2.18 21.64
N GLY A 207 12.16 -1.49 22.66
CA GLY A 207 11.98 -0.05 22.81
C GLY A 207 10.54 0.39 23.13
N LEU A 208 9.71 -0.50 23.68
CA LEU A 208 8.39 -0.15 24.20
C LEU A 208 8.49 0.30 25.66
N PRO A 209 7.63 1.23 26.11
CA PRO A 209 7.54 1.62 27.52
C PRO A 209 7.27 0.41 28.42
N ARG A 210 7.86 0.40 29.62
CA ARG A 210 7.60 -0.65 30.62
C ARG A 210 6.10 -0.76 30.90
N GLY A 211 5.60 -1.99 30.91
CA GLY A 211 4.17 -2.26 31.14
C GLY A 211 3.30 -2.18 29.88
N SER A 212 3.84 -1.82 28.72
CA SER A 212 3.11 -1.89 27.45
C SER A 212 2.52 -3.29 27.23
N GLN A 213 1.22 -3.35 26.96
CA GLN A 213 0.49 -4.59 26.71
C GLN A 213 0.15 -4.67 25.23
N VAL A 214 0.80 -5.60 24.53
CA VAL A 214 0.44 -5.95 23.15
C VAL A 214 -0.64 -7.02 23.19
N ALA A 215 -1.77 -6.75 22.53
CA ALA A 215 -2.89 -7.69 22.42
C ALA A 215 -2.94 -8.35 21.04
N ARG A 216 -2.49 -7.63 19.99
CA ARG A 216 -2.52 -8.11 18.61
C ARG A 216 -1.28 -7.63 17.87
N THR A 217 -0.83 -8.46 16.93
CA THR A 217 0.21 -8.10 15.97
C THR A 217 -0.37 -8.17 14.56
N GLU A 218 -0.26 -7.08 13.80
CA GLU A 218 -0.55 -7.06 12.38
C GLU A 218 0.75 -7.18 11.60
N ILE A 219 0.79 -8.13 10.66
CA ILE A 219 1.95 -8.37 9.82
C ILE A 219 1.61 -7.97 8.39
N ALA A 220 2.52 -7.25 7.74
CA ALA A 220 2.47 -6.98 6.32
C ALA A 220 3.85 -7.21 5.69
N ALA A 221 3.89 -7.99 4.62
CA ALA A 221 5.07 -8.15 3.79
C ALA A 221 4.87 -7.44 2.45
N ARG A 222 5.91 -6.76 1.96
CA ARG A 222 5.92 -6.01 0.70
C ARG A 222 7.30 -6.03 0.07
N THR A 223 7.37 -5.77 -1.23
CA THR A 223 8.64 -5.64 -1.93
C THR A 223 9.47 -4.50 -1.34
N TRP A 224 10.76 -4.76 -1.15
CA TRP A 224 11.71 -3.75 -0.72
C TRP A 224 12.10 -2.83 -1.87
N GLY A 225 12.17 -1.52 -1.62
CA GLY A 225 12.71 -0.54 -2.55
C GLY A 225 11.85 0.70 -2.72
N SER A 226 12.52 1.83 -2.98
CA SER A 226 11.89 3.15 -3.12
C SER A 226 11.06 3.34 -4.40
N THR A 227 11.09 2.36 -5.31
CA THR A 227 10.29 2.33 -6.55
C THR A 227 9.34 1.13 -6.55
N GLY A 228 8.21 1.26 -7.23
CA GLY A 228 7.23 0.20 -7.39
C GLY A 228 7.63 -0.89 -8.39
N ARG A 229 8.77 -0.75 -9.08
CA ARG A 229 9.21 -1.70 -10.12
C ARG A 229 9.27 -3.15 -9.65
N PRO A 230 9.87 -3.49 -8.49
CA PRO A 230 9.90 -4.88 -8.03
C PRO A 230 8.50 -5.48 -7.86
N TYR A 231 7.52 -4.67 -7.44
CA TYR A 231 6.15 -5.15 -7.27
C TYR A 231 5.42 -5.27 -8.61
N GLU A 232 5.71 -4.39 -9.56
CA GLU A 232 5.20 -4.49 -10.93
C GLU A 232 5.75 -5.69 -11.67
N ASP A 233 7.03 -5.99 -11.54
CA ASP A 233 7.66 -7.17 -12.16
C ASP A 233 6.98 -8.46 -11.68
N LEU A 234 6.68 -8.54 -10.38
CA LEU A 234 5.88 -9.62 -9.81
C LEU A 234 4.45 -9.65 -10.39
N ALA A 235 3.77 -8.49 -10.43
CA ALA A 235 2.41 -8.40 -10.97
C ALA A 235 2.33 -8.73 -12.47
N LEU A 236 3.40 -8.47 -13.24
CA LEU A 236 3.54 -8.81 -14.65
C LEU A 236 3.74 -10.32 -14.87
N SER A 237 4.40 -11.00 -13.93
CA SER A 237 4.51 -12.47 -13.96
C SER A 237 3.18 -13.19 -13.72
N GLY A 238 2.16 -12.46 -13.24
CA GLY A 238 0.86 -13.03 -12.90
C GLY A 238 0.84 -13.73 -11.54
N ALA A 239 -0.37 -13.96 -11.05
CA ALA A 239 -0.59 -14.63 -9.78
C ALA A 239 -0.58 -16.17 -9.94
N VAL A 240 -0.22 -16.85 -8.87
CA VAL A 240 -0.39 -18.31 -8.76
C VAL A 240 -1.89 -18.61 -8.64
N PRO A 241 -2.44 -19.50 -9.47
CA PRO A 241 -3.85 -19.90 -9.34
C PRO A 241 -4.12 -20.50 -7.96
N VAL A 242 -5.15 -20.01 -7.28
CA VAL A 242 -5.58 -20.52 -5.97
C VAL A 242 -6.19 -21.93 -6.10
N HIS A 243 -6.76 -22.23 -7.27
CA HIS A 243 -7.33 -23.54 -7.60
C HIS A 243 -6.76 -24.02 -8.94
N THR A 244 -5.97 -25.09 -8.91
CA THR A 244 -5.50 -25.80 -10.10
C THR A 244 -6.31 -27.06 -10.37
N VAL A 245 -7.21 -27.43 -9.46
CA VAL A 245 -8.13 -28.55 -9.65
C VAL A 245 -9.19 -28.13 -10.65
N LYS A 246 -9.28 -28.89 -11.76
CA LYS A 246 -10.33 -28.72 -12.76
C LYS A 246 -11.69 -28.83 -12.07
N PRO A 247 -12.63 -27.87 -12.26
CA PRO A 247 -13.98 -28.01 -11.73
C PRO A 247 -14.55 -29.37 -12.13
N THR A 248 -15.01 -30.13 -11.14
CA THR A 248 -15.70 -31.41 -11.37
C THR A 248 -17.19 -31.21 -11.65
N SER A 249 -17.70 -29.99 -11.47
CA SER A 249 -19.05 -29.61 -11.89
C SER A 249 -19.15 -29.64 -13.41
N GLU A 250 -20.26 -30.17 -13.92
CA GLU A 250 -20.58 -30.05 -15.35
C GLU A 250 -20.60 -28.57 -15.77
N PRO A 251 -20.11 -28.23 -16.98
CA PRO A 251 -20.27 -26.90 -17.53
C PRO A 251 -21.74 -26.50 -17.51
N PHE A 252 -22.04 -25.25 -17.18
CA PHE A 252 -23.41 -24.76 -17.29
C PHE A 252 -23.89 -24.96 -18.74
N ALA A 253 -25.04 -25.62 -18.91
CA ALA A 253 -25.61 -25.91 -20.24
C ALA A 253 -25.97 -24.64 -21.03
N VAL A 254 -26.14 -23.52 -20.32
CA VAL A 254 -26.35 -22.19 -20.88
C VAL A 254 -25.40 -21.26 -20.16
N ASP A 255 -24.44 -20.69 -20.90
CA ASP A 255 -23.69 -19.54 -20.39
C ASP A 255 -24.72 -18.46 -20.10
N ARG A 256 -24.73 -17.94 -18.86
CA ARG A 256 -25.66 -16.85 -18.51
C ARG A 256 -25.13 -15.64 -19.22
N ASN A 257 -25.54 -15.48 -20.48
CA ASN A 257 -25.22 -14.40 -21.39
C ASN A 257 -24.83 -13.18 -20.57
N THR A 258 -23.55 -12.83 -20.63
CA THR A 258 -23.11 -11.49 -20.30
C THR A 258 -23.92 -10.60 -21.25
N GLN A 259 -25.08 -10.12 -20.80
CA GLN A 259 -25.86 -9.16 -21.56
C GLN A 259 -25.00 -7.91 -21.56
N VAL A 260 -24.16 -7.80 -22.59
CA VAL A 260 -23.66 -6.52 -23.04
C VAL A 260 -24.91 -5.73 -23.33
N ALA A 261 -25.23 -4.81 -22.42
CA ALA A 261 -26.27 -3.83 -22.62
C ALA A 261 -25.86 -2.97 -23.81
N SER A 262 -26.15 -3.47 -25.01
CA SER A 262 -26.09 -2.73 -26.27
C SER A 262 -27.52 -2.35 -26.59
N GLU A 263 -27.87 -1.22 -25.99
CA GLU A 263 -28.57 -0.09 -26.61
C GLU A 263 -29.74 -0.33 -27.58
N HIS A 264 -30.84 0.31 -27.17
CA HIS A 264 -31.68 1.20 -27.97
C HIS A 264 -32.36 0.65 -29.22
N LYS A 265 -33.66 0.33 -29.06
CA LYS A 265 -34.63 0.51 -30.14
C LYS A 265 -35.09 1.95 -30.20
N GLN A 266 -35.00 2.49 -31.41
CA GLN A 266 -35.55 3.75 -31.91
C GLN A 266 -37.06 3.87 -31.69
#